data_AF-A0A7W0MV85-F1
#
_entry.id   AF-A0A7W0MV85-F1
#
_cell.length_a   1.000
_cell.length_b   1.000
_cell.length_c   1.000
_cell.angle_alpha   90.00
_cell.angle_beta   90.00
_cell.angle_gamma   90.00
#
_symmetry.space_group_name_H-M   'P 1'
#
loop_
_entity.id
_entity.type
_entity.pdbx_description
1 polymer ?
#
loop_
_entity_poly.entity_id
_entity_poly.type
_entity_poly.pdbx_seq_one_letter_code
_entity_poly.pdbx_strand_id
1 'polypeptide(L)'
;METISRYGELADRGEDPSVAARAWSTAGFDDEETALWLDARCFDPQTARDLADLAVTPAQASKRTRDGRRDYIDTIAFKVASGDLSARQGAARAGSSR
;
A
#
# COMPACT_ATOMS: atom_id res chain seq x y z
N MET A 1 0.43 0.23 -17.72
CA MET A 1 0.25 0.88 -16.41
C MET A 1 1.06 2.16 -16.45
N GLU A 2 0.39 3.29 -16.69
CA GLU A 2 1.03 4.60 -16.80
C GLU A 2 1.26 5.22 -15.41
N THR A 3 0.51 4.77 -14.40
CA THR A 3 0.59 5.25 -13.02
C THR A 3 1.99 5.13 -12.43
N ILE A 4 2.71 4.03 -12.68
CA ILE A 4 4.06 3.84 -12.14
C ILE A 4 5.02 4.92 -12.65
N SER A 5 5.03 5.19 -13.96
CA SER A 5 5.86 6.23 -14.54
C SER A 5 5.50 7.63 -14.02
N ARG A 6 4.23 7.87 -13.66
CA ARG A 6 3.76 9.14 -13.10
C ARG A 6 4.18 9.34 -11.64
N TYR A 7 4.17 8.28 -10.84
CA TYR A 7 4.62 8.33 -9.43
C TYR A 7 6.14 8.25 -9.29
N GLY A 8 6.86 7.83 -10.34
CA GLY A 8 8.31 7.85 -10.43
C GLY A 8 8.98 6.98 -9.36
N GLU A 9 10.11 7.46 -8.83
CA GLU A 9 10.99 6.69 -7.92
C GLU A 9 10.28 6.11 -6.70
N LEU A 10 9.19 6.76 -6.25
CA LEU A 10 8.40 6.26 -5.12
C LEU A 10 7.64 4.97 -5.46
N ALA A 11 7.18 4.81 -6.70
CA ALA A 11 6.42 3.64 -7.16
C ALA A 11 7.31 2.57 -7.79
N ASP A 12 8.39 2.97 -8.47
CA ASP A 12 9.33 2.02 -9.08
C ASP A 12 10.44 1.56 -8.11
N ARG A 13 10.62 2.24 -6.97
CA ARG A 13 11.62 1.95 -5.92
C ARG A 13 13.06 1.93 -6.45
N GLY A 14 13.34 2.68 -7.51
CA GLY A 14 14.63 2.70 -8.21
C GLY A 14 14.83 1.54 -9.19
N GLU A 15 13.80 0.72 -9.42
CA GLU A 15 13.77 -0.32 -10.45
C GLU A 15 13.26 0.22 -11.79
N ASP A 16 13.30 -0.60 -12.84
CA ASP A 16 12.67 -0.24 -14.11
C ASP A 16 11.13 -0.09 -13.93
N PRO A 17 10.52 1.03 -14.37
CA PRO A 17 9.07 1.26 -14.22
C PRO A 17 8.21 0.14 -14.82
N SER A 18 8.68 -0.56 -15.85
CA SER A 18 7.97 -1.68 -16.46
C SER A 18 7.95 -2.92 -15.56
N VAL A 19 9.01 -3.11 -14.76
CA VAL A 19 9.10 -4.19 -13.75
C VAL A 19 8.11 -3.91 -12.63
N ALA A 20 8.10 -2.70 -12.09
CA ALA A 20 7.13 -2.30 -11.06
C ALA A 20 5.69 -2.39 -11.59
N ALA A 21 5.41 -1.90 -12.80
CA ALA A 21 4.11 -2.05 -13.44
C ALA A 21 3.66 -3.52 -13.55
N ARG A 22 4.57 -4.39 -13.97
CA ARG A 22 4.28 -5.84 -14.06
C ARG A 22 4.00 -6.45 -12.69
N ALA A 23 4.70 -6.02 -11.65
CA ALA A 23 4.48 -6.51 -10.28
C ALA A 23 3.08 -6.14 -9.77
N TRP A 24 2.64 -4.89 -9.97
CA TRP A 24 1.29 -4.44 -9.65
C TRP A 24 0.20 -5.20 -10.42
N SER A 25 0.38 -5.39 -11.73
CA SER A 25 -0.54 -6.22 -12.52
C SER A 25 -0.54 -7.69 -12.08
N THR A 26 0.60 -8.23 -11.66
CA THR A 26 0.70 -9.63 -11.16
C THR A 26 0.01 -9.80 -9.81
N ALA A 27 0.04 -8.76 -8.96
CA ALA A 27 -0.74 -8.71 -7.72
C ALA A 27 -2.26 -8.57 -7.96
N GLY A 28 -2.67 -8.40 -9.22
CA GLY A 28 -4.07 -8.35 -9.63
C GLY A 28 -4.69 -6.96 -9.62
N PHE A 29 -3.86 -5.90 -9.51
CA PHE A 29 -4.33 -4.51 -9.55
C PHE A 29 -4.21 -3.94 -10.96
N ASP A 30 -5.25 -3.23 -11.38
CA ASP A 30 -5.20 -2.39 -12.58
C ASP A 30 -4.53 -1.04 -12.30
N ASP A 31 -4.45 -0.18 -13.32
CA ASP A 31 -3.78 1.12 -13.24
C ASP A 31 -4.47 2.09 -12.27
N GLU A 32 -5.80 2.00 -12.13
CA GLU A 32 -6.61 2.84 -11.25
C GLU A 32 -6.45 2.38 -9.80
N GLU A 33 -6.60 1.09 -9.52
CA GLU A 33 -6.39 0.52 -8.19
C GLU A 33 -4.96 0.73 -7.70
N THR A 34 -3.98 0.59 -8.60
CA THR A 34 -2.57 0.88 -8.29
C THR A 34 -2.40 2.33 -7.85
N ALA A 35 -3.03 3.29 -8.55
CA ALA A 35 -2.96 4.70 -8.17
C ALA A 35 -3.54 4.95 -6.77
N LEU A 36 -4.63 4.28 -6.41
CA LEU A 36 -5.24 4.39 -5.09
C LEU A 36 -4.35 3.82 -3.98
N TRP A 37 -3.68 2.69 -4.21
CA TRP A 37 -2.74 2.12 -3.25
C TRP A 37 -1.50 2.99 -3.07
N LEU A 38 -0.98 3.57 -4.15
CA LEU A 38 0.14 4.50 -4.09
C LEU A 38 -0.22 5.80 -3.35
N ASP A 39 -1.44 6.32 -3.53
CA ASP A 39 -1.96 7.46 -2.77
C ASP A 39 -2.07 7.12 -1.26
N ALA A 40 -2.45 5.89 -0.93
CA ALA A 40 -2.41 5.37 0.44
C ALA A 40 -0.99 5.15 0.99
N ARG A 41 0.06 5.52 0.24
CA ARG A 41 1.49 5.30 0.54
C ARG A 41 1.88 3.83 0.63
N CYS A 42 1.18 2.96 -0.10
CA CYS A 42 1.55 1.56 -0.30
C CYS A 42 2.33 1.43 -1.61
N PHE A 43 3.66 1.38 -1.50
CA PHE A 43 4.57 1.26 -2.65
C PHE A 43 5.02 -0.18 -2.92
N ASP A 44 4.39 -1.15 -2.26
CA ASP A 44 4.69 -2.57 -2.39
C ASP A 44 3.43 -3.34 -2.80
N PRO A 45 3.39 -3.92 -4.02
CA PRO A 45 2.19 -4.56 -4.54
C PRO A 45 1.80 -5.82 -3.76
N GLN A 46 2.77 -6.55 -3.16
CA GLN A 46 2.47 -7.71 -2.31
C GLN A 46 1.78 -7.27 -1.02
N THR A 47 2.25 -6.19 -0.40
CA THR A 47 1.60 -5.61 0.78
C THR A 47 0.18 -5.12 0.48
N ALA A 48 0.00 -4.43 -0.65
CA ALA A 48 -1.33 -4.04 -1.12
C ALA A 48 -2.24 -5.27 -1.28
N ARG A 49 -1.70 -6.35 -1.84
CA ARG A 49 -2.43 -7.61 -2.01
C ARG A 49 -2.81 -8.24 -0.68
N ASP A 50 -1.87 -8.35 0.26
CA ASP A 50 -2.11 -8.93 1.59
C ASP A 50 -3.21 -8.15 2.36
N LEU A 51 -3.26 -6.84 2.20
CA LEU A 51 -4.31 -5.99 2.78
C LEU A 51 -5.65 -6.19 2.05
N ALA A 52 -5.65 -6.25 0.72
CA ALA A 52 -6.84 -6.51 -0.08
C ALA A 52 -7.47 -7.88 0.24
N ASP A 53 -6.64 -8.92 0.43
CA ASP A 53 -7.08 -10.27 0.83
C ASP A 53 -7.71 -10.28 2.24
N LEU A 54 -7.44 -9.26 3.07
CA LEU A 54 -8.08 -9.01 4.35
C LEU A 54 -9.26 -8.03 4.26
N ALA A 55 -9.77 -7.77 3.05
CA ALA A 55 -10.85 -6.84 2.75
C ALA A 55 -10.57 -5.37 3.17
N VAL A 56 -9.30 -4.97 3.22
CA VAL A 56 -8.92 -3.58 3.43
C VAL A 56 -8.85 -2.87 2.09
N THR A 57 -9.64 -1.81 1.94
CA THR A 57 -9.58 -0.96 0.74
C THR A 57 -8.44 0.05 0.83
N PRO A 58 -7.94 0.59 -0.30
CA PRO A 58 -6.95 1.67 -0.29
C PRO A 58 -7.38 2.87 0.58
N ALA A 59 -8.66 3.23 0.53
CA ALA A 59 -9.22 4.33 1.33
C ALA A 59 -9.22 4.06 2.84
N GLN A 60 -9.30 2.79 3.26
CA GLN A 60 -9.11 2.43 4.66
C GLN A 60 -7.63 2.42 5.03
N ALA A 61 -6.78 1.91 4.13
CA ALA A 61 -5.33 1.84 4.32
C ALA A 61 -4.66 3.22 4.36
N SER A 62 -5.23 4.25 3.72
CA SER A 62 -4.74 5.63 3.74
C SER A 62 -4.98 6.35 5.08
N LYS A 63 -5.79 5.78 5.98
CA LYS A 63 -6.00 6.35 7.32
C LYS A 63 -4.71 6.36 8.11
N ARG A 64 -4.45 7.47 8.82
CA ARG A 64 -3.26 7.62 9.65
C ARG A 64 -3.44 6.93 11.00
N THR A 65 -2.39 6.29 11.48
CA THR A 65 -2.32 5.72 12.82
C THR A 65 -0.96 5.97 13.47
N ARG A 66 -0.92 6.02 14.80
CA ARG A 66 0.31 5.98 15.58
C ARG A 66 0.71 4.54 15.94
N ASP A 67 -0.21 3.59 15.83
CA ASP A 67 0.03 2.19 16.18
C ASP A 67 1.17 1.60 15.35
N GLY A 68 1.92 0.67 15.92
CA GLY A 68 3.13 0.13 15.29
C GLY A 68 4.23 -0.11 16.31
N ARG A 69 5.38 -0.57 15.83
CA ARG A 69 6.58 -0.74 16.67
C ARG A 69 7.26 0.59 16.97
N ARG A 70 7.13 1.57 16.07
CA ARG A 70 7.73 2.91 16.17
C ARG A 70 6.66 3.97 16.44
N ASP A 71 7.08 5.11 16.96
CA ASP A 71 6.24 6.17 17.56
C ASP A 71 5.77 7.27 16.58
N TYR A 72 5.97 7.11 15.29
CA TYR A 72 5.56 8.07 14.26
C TYR A 72 4.14 7.81 13.73
N ILE A 73 3.51 8.86 13.20
CA ILE A 73 2.17 8.81 12.58
C ILE A 73 2.29 8.76 11.05
N ASP A 74 1.81 7.67 10.45
CA ASP A 74 1.73 7.49 9.00
C ASP A 74 0.48 6.68 8.64
N THR A 75 0.25 6.42 7.35
CA THR A 75 -0.86 5.60 6.88
C THR A 75 -0.71 4.16 7.35
N ILE A 76 -1.85 3.47 7.50
CA ILE A 76 -1.86 2.04 7.80
C ILE A 76 -1.08 1.28 6.72
N ALA A 77 -1.28 1.62 5.44
CA ALA A 77 -0.58 0.99 4.32
C ALA A 77 0.95 1.13 4.43
N PHE A 78 1.46 2.35 4.71
CA PHE A 78 2.88 2.59 4.87
C PHE A 78 3.47 1.81 6.05
N LYS A 79 2.76 1.78 7.18
CA LYS A 79 3.21 1.05 8.36
C LYS A 79 3.25 -0.46 8.12
N VAL A 80 2.33 -1.00 7.33
CA VAL A 80 2.39 -2.42 6.94
C VAL A 80 3.54 -2.66 5.96
N ALA A 81 3.69 -1.82 4.92
CA ALA A 81 4.75 -1.96 3.92
C ALA A 81 6.16 -1.81 4.50
N SER A 82 6.32 -1.01 5.55
CA SER A 82 7.59 -0.85 6.28
C SER A 82 7.84 -1.92 7.35
N GLY A 83 6.89 -2.86 7.54
CA GLY A 83 6.97 -3.91 8.57
C GLY A 83 6.78 -3.39 10.01
N ASP A 84 6.33 -2.15 10.18
CA ASP A 84 5.97 -1.56 11.47
C ASP A 84 4.64 -2.15 12.01
N LEU A 85 3.76 -2.56 11.10
CA LEU A 85 2.56 -3.36 11.35
C LEU A 85 2.59 -4.62 10.46
N SER A 86 1.97 -5.70 10.93
CA SER A 86 1.59 -6.82 10.05
C SER A 86 0.30 -6.48 9.29
N ALA A 87 0.06 -7.16 8.16
CA ALA A 87 -1.18 -6.97 7.39
C ALA A 87 -2.45 -7.17 8.24
N ARG A 88 -2.45 -8.15 9.16
CA ARG A 88 -3.56 -8.38 10.10
C ARG A 88 -3.75 -7.23 11.10
N GLN A 89 -2.67 -6.66 11.63
CA GLN A 89 -2.77 -5.49 12.51
C GLN A 89 -3.26 -4.27 11.76
N GLY A 90 -2.80 -4.08 10.50
CA GLY A 90 -3.30 -3.04 9.62
C GLY A 90 -4.80 -3.19 9.35
N ALA A 91 -5.26 -4.40 9.03
CA ALA A 91 -6.67 -4.69 8.80
C ALA A 91 -7.55 -4.45 10.03
N ALA A 92 -7.10 -4.89 11.21
CA ALA A 92 -7.78 -4.59 12.47
C ALA A 92 -7.93 -3.07 12.66
N ARG A 93 -6.86 -2.31 12.43
CA ARG A 93 -6.88 -0.85 12.60
C ARG A 93 -7.77 -0.13 11.58
N ALA A 94 -7.80 -0.63 10.35
CA ALA A 94 -8.68 -0.14 9.29
C ALA A 94 -10.16 -0.34 9.65
N GLY A 95 -10.50 -1.46 10.30
CA GLY A 95 -11.84 -1.80 10.77
C GLY A 95 -12.29 -1.04 12.03
N SER A 96 -11.37 -0.68 12.93
CA SER A 96 -11.69 -0.02 14.21
C SER A 96 -12.08 1.46 14.13
N SER A 97 -12.20 2.05 12.93
CA SER A 97 -12.51 3.48 12.77
C SER A 97 -14.01 3.77 12.52
N ARG A 98 -14.91 3.07 13.22
CA ARG A 98 -16.35 3.39 13.24
C ARG A 98 -16.70 4.22 14.46
#